data_AF-A0A0M0BYQ4-F1
#
_entry.id   AF-A0A0M0BYQ4-F1
#
_cell.length_a   1.000
_cell.length_b   1.000
_cell.length_c   1.000
_cell.angle_alpha   90.00
_cell.angle_beta   90.00
_cell.angle_gamma   90.00
#
_symmetry.space_group_name_H-M   'P 1'
#
loop_
_entity.id
_entity.type
_entity.pdbx_description
1 polymer ?
#
loop_
_entity_poly.entity_id
_entity_poly.type
_entity_poly.pdbx_seq_one_letter_code
_entity_poly.pdbx_strand_id
1 'polypeptide(L)'
;MKLRLHITKNEDLKDYSRGQYFRFAVIDLDKSKHYPANFVCMLPKKPTVNDTPHNIFSKIYGKESILIAKQLLKRALNSESDLEIKNAITERISMLEPKKAPEVKCCRCGRPFTPIRMRYRKQKVCPECKQRIYKN
;
A
#
# COMPACT_ATOMS: atom_id res chain seq x y z
N MET A 1 -15.41 8.33 17.06
CA MET A 1 -14.23 8.76 16.28
C MET A 1 -14.67 9.04 14.86
N LYS A 2 -14.83 10.31 14.53
CA LYS A 2 -15.10 10.78 13.18
C LYS A 2 -13.77 11.05 12.46
N LEU A 3 -13.16 9.96 12.00
CA LEU A 3 -11.85 9.98 11.37
C LEU A 3 -11.90 10.50 9.92
N ARG A 4 -10.96 11.39 9.57
CA ARG A 4 -10.71 11.85 8.19
C ARG A 4 -9.21 11.88 7.90
N LEU A 5 -8.86 12.00 6.62
CA LEU A 5 -7.50 12.29 6.20
C LEU A 5 -7.35 13.79 5.97
N HIS A 6 -6.31 14.35 6.57
CA HIS A 6 -5.75 15.64 6.19
C HIS A 6 -4.52 15.36 5.32
N ILE A 7 -4.55 15.81 4.08
CA ILE A 7 -3.49 15.55 3.10
C ILE A 7 -2.77 16.86 2.83
N THR A 8 -1.45 16.87 3.00
CA THR A 8 -0.63 18.03 2.66
C THR A 8 0.26 17.70 1.47
N LYS A 9 0.24 18.58 0.47
CA LYS A 9 1.17 18.59 -0.66
C LYS A 9 2.39 19.43 -0.24
N ASN A 10 3.57 18.82 -0.30
CA ASN A 10 4.82 19.49 0.02
C ASN A 10 5.76 19.43 -1.20
N GLU A 11 6.47 20.52 -1.43
CA GLU A 11 7.51 20.64 -2.45
C GLU A 11 8.87 20.70 -1.74
N ASP A 12 9.72 19.69 -1.95
CA ASP A 12 11.10 19.74 -1.46
C ASP A 12 11.92 20.56 -2.46
N LEU A 13 12.20 21.82 -2.13
CA LEU A 13 12.98 22.74 -2.97
C LEU A 13 14.51 22.62 -2.78
N LYS A 14 14.98 21.72 -1.89
CA LYS A 14 16.35 21.85 -1.37
C LYS A 14 17.44 21.03 -2.02
N ASP A 15 17.14 19.95 -2.73
CA ASP A 15 18.17 19.16 -3.39
C ASP A 15 17.57 18.52 -4.65
N TYR A 16 18.32 18.54 -5.76
CA TYR A 16 17.95 18.15 -7.13
C TYR A 16 17.39 16.72 -7.34
N SER A 17 16.79 16.06 -6.35
CA SER A 17 16.30 14.69 -6.45
C SER A 17 15.15 14.28 -5.50
N ARG A 18 14.28 15.21 -5.04
CA ARG A 18 12.98 14.80 -4.48
C ARG A 18 11.84 15.67 -4.98
N GLY A 19 11.17 15.14 -6.01
CA GLY A 19 9.89 15.66 -6.48
C GLY A 19 8.85 15.70 -5.37
N GLN A 20 7.84 16.52 -5.60
CA GLN A 20 6.64 16.70 -4.78
C GLN A 20 6.22 15.45 -4.01
N TYR A 21 5.97 15.59 -2.71
CA TYR A 21 5.53 14.49 -1.85
C TYR A 21 4.28 14.84 -1.04
N PHE A 22 3.49 13.81 -0.75
CA PHE A 22 2.23 13.94 -0.03
C PHE A 22 2.33 13.29 1.35
N ARG A 23 1.86 14.02 2.38
CA ARG A 23 1.71 13.50 3.73
C ARG A 23 0.24 13.23 4.01
N PHE A 24 -0.04 12.08 4.60
CA PHE A 24 -1.38 11.63 4.96
C PHE A 24 -1.49 11.58 6.48
N ALA A 25 -2.16 12.57 7.07
CA ALA A 25 -2.41 12.63 8.50
C ALA A 25 -3.84 12.14 8.80
N VAL A 26 -3.98 11.28 9.80
CA VAL A 26 -5.28 10.86 10.33
C VAL A 26 -5.70 11.87 11.39
N ILE A 27 -6.85 12.49 11.19
CA ILE A 27 -7.46 13.47 12.09
C ILE A 27 -8.77 12.92 12.66
N ASP A 28 -9.09 13.29 13.89
CA ASP A 28 -10.35 12.94 14.56
C ASP A 28 -11.17 14.19 14.85
N LEU A 29 -12.24 14.38 14.09
CA LEU A 29 -13.11 15.55 14.23
C LEU A 29 -13.86 15.60 15.56
N ASP A 30 -13.95 14.49 16.29
CA ASP A 30 -14.57 14.46 17.61
C ASP A 30 -13.66 15.13 18.66
N LYS A 31 -12.32 15.12 18.46
CA LYS A 31 -11.36 15.78 19.37
C LYS A 31 -11.33 17.29 19.18
N SER A 32 -11.30 17.73 17.92
CA SER A 32 -11.31 19.15 17.56
C SER A 32 -11.76 19.34 16.12
N LYS A 33 -12.34 20.51 15.84
CA LYS A 33 -12.74 20.89 14.48
C LYS A 33 -11.54 21.22 13.58
N HIS A 34 -10.40 21.59 14.15
CA HIS A 34 -9.28 22.17 13.39
C HIS A 34 -7.96 21.42 13.61
N TYR A 35 -7.19 21.31 12.54
CA TYR A 35 -5.80 20.84 12.56
C TYR A 35 -4.88 21.96 13.08
N PRO A 36 -3.84 21.66 13.89
CA PRO A 36 -3.32 20.33 14.28
C PRO A 36 -3.96 19.74 15.55
N ALA A 37 -4.87 20.45 16.23
CA ALA A 37 -5.45 20.00 17.50
C ALA A 37 -6.23 18.67 17.41
N ASN A 38 -6.72 18.31 16.22
CA ASN A 38 -7.39 17.05 15.94
C ASN A 38 -6.49 15.94 15.38
N PHE A 39 -5.17 16.14 15.37
CA PHE A 39 -4.22 15.15 14.88
C PHE A 39 -4.22 13.88 15.75
N VAL A 40 -4.21 12.72 15.11
CA VAL A 40 -4.08 11.42 15.78
C VAL A 40 -2.75 10.78 15.46
N CYS A 41 -2.47 10.54 14.18
CA CYS A 41 -1.23 9.89 13.74
C CYS A 41 -1.04 10.02 12.22
N MET A 42 0.14 9.66 11.75
CA MET A 42 0.44 9.56 10.31
C MET A 42 -0.04 8.21 9.75
N LEU A 43 -0.63 8.24 8.54
CA LEU A 43 -1.02 7.03 7.82
C LEU A 43 0.21 6.39 7.15
N PRO A 44 0.64 5.19 7.59
CA PRO A 44 1.82 4.52 7.03
C PRO A 44 1.62 4.10 5.56
N LYS A 45 2.74 3.86 4.84
CA LYS A 45 2.69 3.34 3.47
C LYS A 45 2.12 1.93 3.40
N LYS A 46 2.52 1.12 4.37
CA LYS A 46 2.07 -0.26 4.54
C LYS A 46 1.77 -0.42 6.02
N PRO A 47 0.50 -0.36 6.43
CA PRO A 47 0.11 -0.80 7.76
C PRO A 47 0.46 -2.28 7.86
N THR A 48 1.42 -2.63 8.71
CA THR A 48 1.79 -4.01 8.97
C THR A 48 0.90 -4.57 10.07
N VAL A 49 0.45 -5.81 9.90
CA VAL A 49 -0.34 -6.58 10.87
C VAL A 49 0.56 -7.60 11.59
N ASN A 50 1.88 -7.35 11.62
CA ASN A 50 2.82 -8.19 12.36
C ASN A 50 2.71 -7.91 13.86
N ASP A 51 3.11 -8.88 14.68
CA ASP A 51 3.01 -8.82 16.15
C ASP A 51 3.73 -7.61 16.78
N THR A 52 4.72 -7.04 16.09
CA THR A 52 5.36 -5.77 16.45
C THR A 52 4.95 -4.65 15.48
N PRO A 53 3.99 -3.78 15.84
CA PRO A 53 3.62 -2.64 15.01
C PRO A 53 4.77 -1.63 14.98
N HIS A 54 5.42 -1.47 13.82
CA HIS A 54 6.49 -0.48 13.61
C HIS A 54 5.97 0.97 13.46
N ASN A 55 4.66 1.18 13.51
CA ASN A 55 4.06 2.51 13.32
C ASN A 55 2.89 2.74 14.29
N ILE A 56 2.68 4.01 14.65
CA ILE A 56 1.67 4.44 15.64
C ILE A 56 0.26 4.05 15.18
N PHE A 57 -0.03 4.14 13.89
CA PHE A 57 -1.34 3.81 13.33
C PHE A 57 -1.72 2.33 13.56
N SER A 58 -0.82 1.39 13.25
CA SER A 58 -0.99 -0.04 13.52
C SER A 58 -1.07 -0.33 15.02
N LYS A 59 -0.39 0.47 15.87
CA LYS A 59 -0.50 0.34 17.33
C LYS A 59 -1.89 0.74 17.85
N ILE A 60 -2.51 1.76 17.25
CA ILE A 60 -3.85 2.24 17.64
C ILE A 60 -4.95 1.30 17.13
N TYR A 61 -4.87 0.90 15.86
CA TYR A 61 -5.96 0.21 15.16
C TYR A 61 -5.75 -1.32 15.01
N GLY A 62 -4.59 -1.84 15.40
CA GLY A 62 -4.30 -3.27 15.43
C GLY A 62 -4.58 -3.98 14.10
N LYS A 63 -5.34 -5.09 14.17
CA LYS A 63 -5.70 -5.92 13.01
C LYS A 63 -6.60 -5.21 12.00
N GLU A 64 -7.36 -4.21 12.44
CA GLU A 64 -8.27 -3.45 11.58
C GLU A 64 -7.58 -2.32 10.81
N SER A 65 -6.29 -2.09 11.07
CA SER A 65 -5.53 -0.99 10.47
C SER A 65 -5.65 -0.93 8.94
N ILE A 66 -5.58 -2.08 8.26
CA ILE A 66 -5.68 -2.13 6.79
C ILE A 66 -7.08 -1.71 6.32
N LEU A 67 -8.12 -2.18 7.00
CA LEU A 67 -9.50 -1.89 6.66
C LEU A 67 -9.81 -0.40 6.86
N ILE A 68 -9.41 0.14 8.02
CA ILE A 68 -9.58 1.56 8.35
C ILE A 68 -8.79 2.44 7.38
N ALA A 69 -7.53 2.09 7.07
CA ALA A 69 -6.72 2.80 6.09
C ALA A 69 -7.41 2.85 4.71
N LYS A 70 -7.94 1.72 4.23
CA LYS A 70 -8.68 1.67 2.95
C LYS A 70 -9.94 2.52 2.97
N GLN A 71 -10.72 2.48 4.05
CA GLN A 71 -11.92 3.30 4.18
C GLN A 71 -11.59 4.79 4.19
N LEU A 72 -10.56 5.19 4.93
CA LEU A 72 -10.09 6.58 5.00
C LEU A 72 -9.65 7.09 3.63
N LEU A 73 -8.86 6.30 2.89
CA LEU A 73 -8.39 6.67 1.56
C LEU A 73 -9.54 6.76 0.54
N LYS A 74 -10.48 5.80 0.55
CA LYS A 74 -11.65 5.83 -0.34
C LYS A 74 -12.54 7.04 -0.07
N ARG A 75 -12.79 7.36 1.21
CA ARG A 75 -13.55 8.56 1.58
C ARG A 75 -12.86 9.84 1.13
N ALA A 76 -11.54 9.94 1.33
CA ALA A 76 -10.76 11.08 0.87
C ALA A 76 -10.81 11.22 -0.66
N LEU A 77 -10.68 10.11 -1.39
CA LEU A 77 -10.72 10.10 -2.86
C LEU A 77 -12.04 10.67 -3.41
N ASN A 78 -13.16 10.34 -2.76
CA ASN A 78 -14.49 10.81 -3.18
C ASN A 78 -14.73 12.29 -2.87
N SER A 79 -14.08 12.83 -1.83
CA SER A 79 -14.27 14.24 -1.43
C SER A 79 -13.25 15.20 -2.03
N GLU A 80 -12.11 14.69 -2.49
CA GLU A 80 -11.03 15.51 -3.01
C GLU A 80 -11.38 16.10 -4.38
N SER A 81 -10.90 17.31 -4.67
CA SER A 81 -11.04 17.94 -5.99
C SER A 81 -9.71 17.98 -6.74
N ASP A 82 -8.59 18.14 -6.03
CA ASP A 82 -7.25 18.21 -6.59
C ASP A 82 -6.83 16.87 -7.24
N LEU A 83 -6.48 16.94 -8.53
CA LEU A 83 -6.12 15.77 -9.33
C LEU A 83 -4.82 15.11 -8.85
N GLU A 84 -3.84 15.89 -8.40
CA GLU A 84 -2.57 15.35 -7.94
C GLU A 84 -2.73 14.65 -6.59
N ILE A 85 -3.53 15.23 -5.69
CA ILE A 85 -3.89 14.59 -4.42
C ILE A 85 -4.69 13.31 -4.69
N LYS A 86 -5.63 13.32 -5.65
CA LYS A 86 -6.34 12.10 -6.08
C LYS A 86 -5.38 11.02 -6.56
N ASN A 87 -4.42 11.37 -7.39
CA ASN A 87 -3.42 10.43 -7.89
C ASN A 87 -2.57 9.85 -6.75
N ALA A 88 -2.19 10.67 -5.77
CA ALA A 88 -1.48 10.20 -4.58
C ALA A 88 -2.34 9.24 -3.74
N ILE A 89 -3.64 9.52 -3.59
CA ILE A 89 -4.59 8.65 -2.88
C ILE A 89 -4.76 7.31 -3.62
N THR A 90 -4.94 7.33 -4.95
CA THR A 90 -5.13 6.11 -5.74
C THR A 90 -3.87 5.23 -5.73
N GLU A 91 -2.70 5.84 -5.88
CA GLU A 91 -1.42 5.14 -5.73
C GLU A 91 -1.34 4.49 -4.35
N ARG A 92 -1.73 5.21 -3.30
CA ARG A 92 -1.73 4.68 -1.93
C ARG A 92 -2.68 3.51 -1.75
N ILE A 93 -3.88 3.54 -2.34
CA ILE A 93 -4.82 2.42 -2.32
C ILE A 93 -4.21 1.19 -2.99
N SER A 94 -3.58 1.36 -4.17
CA SER A 94 -2.93 0.25 -4.88
C SER A 94 -1.82 -0.42 -4.07
N MET A 95 -1.12 0.33 -3.22
CA MET A 95 -0.08 -0.23 -2.34
C MET A 95 -0.64 -1.07 -1.19
N LEU A 96 -1.90 -0.85 -0.81
CA LEU A 96 -2.60 -1.63 0.24
C LEU A 96 -3.26 -2.88 -0.31
N GLU A 97 -3.37 -3.02 -1.63
CA GLU A 97 -3.87 -4.23 -2.25
C GLU A 97 -2.75 -5.27 -2.37
N PRO A 98 -3.03 -6.54 -2.04
CA PRO A 98 -2.04 -7.59 -2.20
C PRO A 98 -1.65 -7.66 -3.67
N LYS A 99 -0.37 -7.41 -3.97
CA LYS A 99 0.16 -7.59 -5.32
C LYS A 99 -0.02 -9.05 -5.70
N LYS A 100 -0.82 -9.33 -6.74
CA LYS A 100 -0.88 -10.66 -7.35
C LYS A 100 0.54 -11.06 -7.74
N ALA A 101 0.94 -12.29 -7.38
CA ALA A 101 2.22 -12.81 -7.82
C ALA A 101 2.27 -12.76 -9.36
N PRO A 102 3.36 -12.28 -9.97
CA PRO A 102 3.44 -12.18 -11.41
C PRO A 102 3.33 -13.57 -12.03
N GLU A 103 2.31 -13.81 -12.83
CA GLU A 103 2.16 -15.06 -13.58
C GLU A 103 3.04 -15.04 -14.83
N VAL A 104 3.70 -16.16 -15.12
CA VAL A 104 4.50 -16.34 -16.34
C VAL A 104 4.02 -17.59 -17.07
N LYS A 105 4.18 -17.61 -18.40
CA LYS A 105 3.85 -18.80 -19.21
C LYS A 105 4.95 -19.85 -19.10
N CYS A 106 4.56 -21.10 -18.89
CA CYS A 106 5.46 -22.25 -18.93
C CYS A 106 6.02 -22.46 -20.34
N CYS A 107 7.34 -22.57 -20.48
CA CYS A 107 7.97 -22.79 -21.79
C CYS A 107 7.73 -24.19 -22.39
N ARG A 108 7.18 -25.14 -21.61
CA ARG A 108 6.88 -26.50 -22.08
C ARG A 108 5.41 -26.70 -22.44
N CYS A 109 4.49 -26.27 -21.59
CA CYS A 109 3.05 -26.52 -21.76
C CYS A 109 2.22 -25.26 -22.03
N GLY A 110 2.85 -24.08 -22.07
CA GLY A 110 2.16 -22.80 -22.30
C GLY A 110 1.28 -22.30 -21.15
N ARG A 111 0.99 -23.14 -20.14
CA ARG A 111 0.12 -22.79 -19.00
C ARG A 111 0.70 -21.64 -18.17
N PRO A 112 -0.13 -20.68 -17.71
CA PRO A 112 0.30 -19.67 -16.75
C PRO A 112 0.58 -20.32 -15.39
N PHE A 113 1.64 -19.87 -14.71
CA PHE A 113 1.95 -20.28 -13.35
C PHE A 113 2.71 -19.18 -12.61
N THR A 114 2.71 -19.25 -11.28
CA THR A 114 3.50 -18.35 -10.41
C THR A 114 4.93 -18.87 -10.29
N PRO A 115 5.95 -18.14 -10.82
CA PRO A 115 7.31 -18.63 -10.83
C PRO A 115 7.95 -18.49 -9.46
N ILE A 116 8.65 -19.54 -9.02
CA ILE A 116 9.55 -19.42 -7.87
C ILE A 116 10.75 -18.55 -8.29
N ARG A 117 11.05 -17.54 -7.48
CA ARG A 117 12.23 -16.68 -7.66
C ARG A 117 13.46 -17.42 -7.17
N MET A 118 14.36 -17.80 -8.07
CA MET A 118 15.70 -18.30 -7.72
C MET A 118 16.67 -17.11 -7.68
N ARG A 119 17.80 -17.22 -6.95
CA ARG A 119 18.77 -16.13 -6.74
C ARG A 119 19.01 -15.24 -7.97
N TYR A 120 19.27 -15.84 -9.13
CA TYR A 120 19.62 -15.11 -10.36
C TYR A 120 18.62 -15.30 -11.52
N ARG A 121 17.55 -16.10 -11.34
CA ARG A 121 16.63 -16.43 -12.44
C ARG A 121 15.21 -16.71 -11.97
N LYS A 122 14.24 -16.47 -12.85
CA LYS A 122 12.85 -16.90 -12.64
C LYS A 122 12.67 -18.30 -13.21
N GLN A 123 11.88 -19.12 -12.52
CA GLN A 123 11.45 -20.42 -13.02
C GLN A 123 10.72 -20.25 -14.37
N LYS A 124 11.13 -21.02 -15.39
CA LYS A 124 10.52 -20.99 -16.74
C LYS A 124 9.56 -22.14 -17.00
N VAL A 125 9.63 -23.20 -16.19
CA VAL A 125 8.87 -24.44 -16.35
C VAL A 125 7.95 -24.60 -15.14
N CYS A 126 6.66 -24.88 -15.35
CA CYS A 126 5.72 -25.06 -14.25
C CYS A 126 6.08 -26.28 -13.36
N PRO A 127 5.62 -26.33 -12.10
CA PRO A 127 5.90 -27.44 -11.18
C PRO A 127 5.52 -28.82 -11.74
N GLU A 128 4.39 -28.93 -12.44
CA GLU A 128 3.92 -30.17 -13.07
C GLU A 128 4.92 -30.69 -14.12
N CYS A 129 5.35 -29.82 -15.04
CA CYS A 129 6.34 -30.18 -16.07
C CYS A 129 7.72 -30.46 -15.48
N LYS A 130 8.07 -29.83 -14.34
CA LYS A 130 9.32 -30.09 -13.64
C LYS A 130 9.32 -31.48 -12.98
N GLN A 131 8.23 -31.89 -12.34
CA GLN A 131 8.13 -33.21 -11.70
C GLN A 131 8.25 -34.37 -12.69
N ARG A 132 7.74 -34.21 -13.92
CA ARG A 132 7.90 -35.20 -14.99
C ARG A 132 9.37 -35.43 -15.42
N ILE A 133 10.27 -34.48 -15.15
CA ILE A 133 11.70 -34.61 -15.47
C ILE A 133 12.41 -35.53 -14.49
N TYR A 134 12.05 -35.48 -13.21
CA TYR A 134 12.72 -36.23 -12.14
C TYR A 134 12.10 -37.61 -11.85
N LYS A 135 11.04 -37.98 -12.58
CA LYS A 135 10.41 -39.30 -12.53
C LYS A 135 10.88 -40.25 -13.63
N ASN A 136 11.76 -39.77 -14.50
CA ASN A 136 12.51 -40.53 -15.49
C ASN A 136 14.00 -40.51 -15.11
#